data_AF-A0A1F9D8A1-F1
#
_entry.id   AF-A0A1F9D8A1-F1
#
_cell.length_a   1.000
_cell.length_b   1.000
_cell.length_c   1.000
_cell.angle_alpha   90.00
_cell.angle_beta   90.00
_cell.angle_gamma   90.00
#
_symmetry.space_group_name_H-M   'P 1'
#
loop_
_entity.id
_entity.type
_entity.pdbx_description
1 polymer ?
#
loop_
_entity_poly.entity_id
_entity_poly.type
_entity_poly.pdbx_seq_one_letter_code
_entity_poly.pdbx_strand_id
1 'polypeptide(L)'
;MGANGCKITDGNPKDSTLYEGVLERVRNDYGIRPQDIVTDGAYASLRNQEKAKEYGIVNIVFKIVGSLKSVVTSVQMETRLKKWRSGMEAVVSNLKRGFYLFRCEWKGRGHFDAKVLWIVIAYNIRVITCLMVEKLTLQPQG
;
A
#
# COMPACT_ATOMS: atom_id res chain seq x y z
N MET A 1 9.21 -18.65 -8.04
CA MET A 1 7.90 -18.27 -8.65
C MET A 1 6.93 -18.04 -7.50
N GLY A 2 6.47 -16.81 -7.30
CA GLY A 2 5.58 -16.48 -6.18
C GLY A 2 5.29 -14.98 -6.17
N ALA A 3 4.25 -14.58 -6.90
CA ALA A 3 3.69 -13.24 -6.78
C ALA A 3 3.11 -13.11 -5.36
N ASN A 4 3.81 -12.38 -4.50
CA ASN A 4 3.52 -12.28 -3.06
C ASN A 4 2.84 -10.95 -2.73
N GLY A 5 1.72 -10.65 -3.40
CA GLY A 5 1.01 -9.38 -3.26
C GLY A 5 0.50 -9.08 -1.83
N CYS A 6 0.34 -10.11 -0.98
CA CYS A 6 -0.04 -9.98 0.43
C CYS A 6 0.95 -10.75 1.32
N LYS A 7 1.88 -10.03 1.97
CA LYS A 7 2.82 -10.61 2.93
C LYS A 7 2.31 -10.39 4.36
N ILE A 8 2.09 -11.49 5.08
CA ILE A 8 1.72 -11.45 6.50
C ILE A 8 2.98 -11.67 7.33
N THR A 9 3.42 -10.64 8.04
CA THR A 9 4.66 -10.67 8.82
C THR A 9 4.51 -11.49 10.10
N ASP A 10 5.62 -12.04 10.58
CA ASP A 10 5.69 -12.60 11.93
C ASP A 10 5.88 -11.51 12.98
N GLY A 11 5.10 -11.59 14.06
CA GLY A 11 5.10 -10.58 15.11
C GLY A 11 4.69 -9.20 14.59
N ASN A 12 5.26 -8.16 15.20
CA ASN A 12 5.03 -6.77 14.85
C ASN A 12 6.36 -6.07 14.53
N PRO A 13 6.95 -6.34 13.35
CA PRO A 13 8.19 -5.67 12.96
C PRO A 13 7.96 -4.17 12.84
N LYS A 14 9.00 -3.37 13.12
CA LYS A 14 8.91 -1.92 12.96
C LYS A 14 8.71 -1.57 11.48
N ASP A 15 7.74 -0.73 11.17
CA ASP A 15 7.48 -0.28 9.79
C ASP A 15 8.72 0.28 9.10
N SER A 16 9.57 1.00 9.84
CA SER A 16 10.82 1.55 9.33
C SER A 16 11.81 0.49 8.82
N THR A 17 11.71 -0.77 9.24
CA THR A 17 12.55 -1.88 8.72
C THR A 17 11.93 -2.57 7.51
N LEU A 18 10.63 -2.41 7.25
CA LEU A 18 9.92 -3.07 6.16
C LEU A 18 10.07 -2.36 4.80
N TYR A 19 10.45 -1.08 4.82
CA TYR A 19 10.42 -0.18 3.66
C TYR A 19 11.18 -0.70 2.44
N GLU A 20 12.43 -1.13 2.61
CA GLU A 20 13.28 -1.65 1.53
C GLU A 20 12.67 -2.89 0.89
N GLY A 21 12.16 -3.81 1.70
CA GLY A 21 11.45 -4.98 1.19
C GLY A 21 10.16 -4.64 0.43
N VAL A 22 9.51 -3.50 0.69
CA VAL A 22 8.37 -3.03 -0.12
C VAL A 22 8.86 -2.62 -1.52
N LEU A 23 9.95 -1.86 -1.62
CA LEU A 23 10.52 -1.42 -2.89
C LEU A 23 10.90 -2.62 -3.77
N GLU A 24 11.60 -3.60 -3.19
CA GLU A 24 11.99 -4.83 -3.89
C GLU A 24 10.79 -5.64 -4.36
N ARG A 25 9.73 -5.75 -3.55
CA ARG A 25 8.49 -6.43 -3.96
C ARG A 25 7.84 -5.76 -5.14
N VAL A 26 7.74 -4.42 -5.15
CA VAL A 26 7.20 -3.70 -6.31
C VAL A 26 8.01 -4.01 -7.57
N ARG A 27 9.35 -4.07 -7.47
CA ARG A 27 10.21 -4.51 -8.58
C ARG A 27 9.87 -5.91 -9.07
N ASN A 28 9.81 -6.85 -8.13
CA ASN A 28 9.80 -8.26 -8.45
C ASN A 28 8.41 -8.71 -8.93
N ASP A 29 7.36 -8.14 -8.34
CA ASP A 29 5.97 -8.49 -8.67
C ASP A 29 5.50 -7.78 -9.95
N TYR A 30 5.89 -6.53 -10.17
CA TYR A 30 5.38 -5.72 -11.29
C TYR A 30 6.41 -5.40 -12.37
N GLY A 31 7.69 -5.69 -12.15
CA GLY A 31 8.76 -5.33 -13.09
C GLY A 31 9.00 -3.82 -13.22
N ILE A 32 8.42 -3.01 -12.33
CA ILE A 32 8.50 -1.54 -12.39
C ILE A 32 9.35 -0.97 -11.26
N ARG A 33 9.96 0.17 -11.54
CA ARG A 33 10.47 1.09 -10.52
C ARG A 33 9.49 2.28 -10.42
N PRO A 34 8.83 2.50 -9.27
CA PRO A 34 7.99 3.67 -9.11
C PRO A 34 8.82 4.95 -9.17
N GLN A 35 8.26 6.02 -9.74
CA GLN A 35 8.90 7.34 -9.73
C GLN A 35 8.60 8.10 -8.42
N ASP A 36 7.42 7.84 -7.86
CA ASP A 36 6.89 8.52 -6.68
C ASP A 36 6.53 7.50 -5.61
N ILE A 37 6.85 7.80 -4.35
CA ILE A 37 6.46 7.01 -3.19
C ILE A 37 5.93 7.90 -2.08
N VAL A 38 4.87 7.44 -1.43
CA VAL A 38 4.32 8.09 -0.25
C VAL A 38 3.94 7.07 0.81
N THR A 39 4.35 7.30 2.05
CA THR A 39 4.07 6.39 3.17
C THR A 39 3.69 7.16 4.44
N ASP A 40 3.21 6.43 5.45
CA ASP A 40 2.94 7.00 6.77
C ASP A 40 4.23 7.31 7.55
N GLY A 41 4.09 8.02 8.67
CA GLY A 41 5.19 8.52 9.48
C GLY A 41 5.98 7.42 10.18
N ALA A 42 5.39 6.25 10.41
CA ALA A 42 6.10 5.10 10.96
C ALA A 42 7.22 4.57 10.05
N TYR A 43 7.16 4.87 8.75
CA TYR A 43 8.22 4.56 7.78
C TYR A 43 9.28 5.67 7.68
N ALA A 44 9.04 6.84 8.29
CA ALA A 44 9.92 8.00 8.18
C ALA A 44 11.26 7.74 8.88
N SER A 45 12.34 7.70 8.11
CA SER A 45 13.71 7.70 8.61
C SER A 45 14.66 8.20 7.52
N LEU A 46 15.81 8.74 7.91
CA LEU A 46 16.87 9.12 6.96
C LEU A 46 17.30 7.91 6.12
N ARG A 47 17.53 6.77 6.76
CA ARG A 47 17.86 5.50 6.10
C ARG A 47 16.87 5.13 4.99
N ASN A 48 15.56 5.22 5.25
CA ASN A 48 14.55 4.87 4.25
C ASN A 48 14.48 5.90 3.12
N GLN A 49 14.71 7.18 3.40
CA GLN A 49 14.82 8.20 2.36
C GLN A 49 16.05 7.96 1.47
N GLU A 50 17.19 7.62 2.04
CA GLU A 50 18.42 7.27 1.30
C GLU A 50 18.21 6.03 0.45
N LYS A 51 17.62 4.98 1.02
CA LYS A 51 17.25 3.76 0.28
C LYS A 51 16.32 4.04 -0.90
N ALA A 52 15.33 4.91 -0.73
CA ALA A 52 14.46 5.32 -1.84
C ALA A 52 15.25 6.06 -2.94
N LYS A 53 16.20 6.92 -2.58
CA LYS A 53 17.07 7.60 -3.55
C LYS A 53 17.98 6.62 -4.30
N GLU A 54 18.63 5.71 -3.59
CA GLU A 54 19.45 4.62 -4.18
C GLU A 54 18.64 3.78 -5.16
N TYR A 55 17.38 3.51 -4.79
CA TYR A 55 16.45 2.78 -5.62
C TYR A 55 16.01 3.56 -6.87
N GLY A 56 16.25 4.87 -6.93
CA GLY A 56 15.93 5.75 -8.05
C GLY A 56 14.55 6.40 -7.97
N ILE A 57 13.97 6.49 -6.76
CA ILE A 57 12.71 7.21 -6.53
C ILE A 57 12.99 8.72 -6.56
N VAL A 58 12.15 9.47 -7.29
CA VAL A 58 12.31 10.93 -7.49
C VAL A 58 11.55 11.71 -6.42
N ASN A 59 10.28 11.35 -6.18
CA ASN A 59 9.44 12.00 -5.19
C ASN A 59 9.19 11.06 -4.00
N ILE A 60 9.67 11.44 -2.83
CA ILE A 60 9.63 10.67 -1.60
C ILE A 60 8.91 11.51 -0.53
N VAL A 61 7.70 11.09 -0.17
CA VAL A 61 6.88 11.77 0.84
C VAL A 61 6.65 10.85 2.02
N PHE A 62 7.01 11.31 3.21
CA PHE A 62 6.59 10.72 4.47
C PHE A 62 5.58 11.65 5.13
N LYS A 63 4.65 11.13 5.93
CA LYS A 63 3.98 11.98 6.93
C LYS A 63 5.09 12.53 7.85
N ILE A 64 5.16 13.84 8.00
CA ILE A 64 6.26 14.51 8.69
C ILE A 64 6.34 14.00 10.13
N VAL A 65 7.51 13.48 10.50
CA VAL A 65 7.87 13.10 11.87
C VAL A 65 9.19 13.78 12.19
N GLY A 66 9.20 14.62 13.23
CA GLY A 66 10.38 15.42 13.60
C GLY A 66 10.79 16.40 12.49
N SER A 67 12.08 16.42 12.16
CA SER A 67 12.68 17.34 11.17
C SER A 67 12.84 16.74 9.76
N LEU A 68 12.43 15.49 9.52
CA LEU A 68 12.60 14.85 8.23
C LEU A 68 11.67 15.47 7.17
N LYS A 69 12.29 16.08 6.15
CA LYS A 69 11.58 16.71 5.03
C LYS A 69 11.34 15.73 3.89
N SER A 70 10.23 15.93 3.19
CA SER A 70 9.95 15.27 1.91
C SER A 70 11.01 15.66 0.86
N VAL A 71 11.29 14.74 -0.07
CA VAL A 71 12.12 15.02 -1.27
C VAL A 71 11.16 15.02 -2.44
N VAL A 72 10.91 16.18 -3.04
CA VAL A 72 9.92 16.32 -4.10
C VAL A 72 10.39 17.32 -5.15
N THR A 73 9.92 17.17 -6.38
CA THR A 73 10.20 18.10 -7.48
C THR A 73 9.38 19.38 -7.39
N SER A 74 8.22 19.35 -6.70
CA SER A 74 7.39 20.54 -6.49
C SER A 74 6.44 20.40 -5.30
N VAL A 75 5.98 21.54 -4.77
CA VAL A 75 4.96 21.59 -3.71
C VAL A 75 3.63 20.98 -4.16
N GLN A 76 3.28 21.16 -5.44
CA GLN A 76 2.09 20.55 -6.02
C GLN A 76 2.18 19.02 -6.01
N MET A 77 3.37 18.48 -6.33
CA MET A 77 3.63 17.05 -6.27
C MET A 77 3.47 16.50 -4.85
N GLU A 78 4.06 17.17 -3.86
CA GLU A 78 3.92 16.78 -2.46
C GLU A 78 2.45 16.77 -2.02
N THR A 79 1.69 17.79 -2.42
CA THR A 79 0.25 17.89 -2.13
C THR A 79 -0.53 16.75 -2.77
N ARG A 80 -0.23 16.42 -4.03
CA ARG A 80 -0.85 15.30 -4.75
C ARG A 80 -0.56 13.96 -4.07
N LEU A 81 0.69 13.73 -3.67
CA LEU A 81 1.09 12.50 -2.97
C LEU A 81 0.46 12.39 -1.57
N LYS A 82 0.33 13.50 -0.85
CA LYS A 82 -0.40 13.50 0.43
C LYS A 82 -1.87 13.13 0.25
N LYS A 83 -2.54 13.64 -0.79
CA LYS A 83 -3.92 13.26 -1.14
C LYS A 83 -4.02 11.78 -1.53
N TRP A 84 -3.08 11.29 -2.34
CA TRP A 84 -3.00 9.86 -2.70
C TRP A 84 -2.91 8.96 -1.46
N ARG A 85 -2.05 9.33 -0.50
CA ARG A 85 -1.91 8.62 0.78
C ARG A 85 -3.22 8.56 1.57
N SER A 86 -3.94 9.67 1.66
CA SER A 86 -5.27 9.70 2.30
C SER A 86 -6.28 8.79 1.59
N GLY A 87 -6.21 8.69 0.26
CA GLY A 87 -6.99 7.71 -0.51
C GLY A 87 -6.69 6.27 -0.11
N MET A 88 -5.40 5.92 0.06
CA MET A 88 -5.00 4.59 0.53
C MET A 88 -5.47 4.29 1.96
N GLU A 89 -5.46 5.29 2.86
CA GLU A 89 -6.04 5.15 4.20
C GLU A 89 -7.54 4.85 4.14
N ALA A 90 -8.27 5.49 3.22
CA ALA A 90 -9.68 5.22 2.99
C ALA A 90 -9.93 3.80 2.48
N VAL A 91 -9.10 3.29 1.55
CA VAL A 91 -9.14 1.91 1.06
C VAL A 91 -8.93 0.92 2.20
N VAL A 92 -7.89 1.09 3.01
CA VAL A 92 -7.61 0.22 4.18
C VAL A 92 -8.76 0.27 5.19
N SER A 93 -9.33 1.45 5.43
CA SER A 93 -10.48 1.61 6.33
C SER A 93 -11.73 0.89 5.81
N ASN A 94 -11.97 0.96 4.50
CA ASN A 94 -13.08 0.28 3.84
C ASN A 94 -12.90 -1.25 3.89
N LEU A 95 -11.69 -1.76 3.65
CA LEU A 95 -11.34 -3.16 3.82
C LEU A 95 -11.61 -3.63 5.26
N LYS A 96 -11.07 -2.92 6.26
CA LYS A 96 -11.22 -3.30 7.67
C LYS A 96 -12.66 -3.35 8.13
N ARG A 97 -13.45 -2.32 7.80
CA ARG A 97 -14.87 -2.20 8.20
C ARG A 97 -15.80 -3.06 7.37
N GLY A 98 -15.67 -3.03 6.05
CA GLY A 98 -16.58 -3.70 5.13
C GLY A 98 -16.40 -5.22 5.08
N PHE A 99 -15.23 -5.73 5.48
CA PHE A 99 -14.91 -7.16 5.39
C PHE A 99 -14.46 -7.76 6.72
N TYR A 100 -14.76 -7.10 7.85
CA TYR A 100 -14.52 -7.63 9.20
C TYR A 100 -13.06 -8.05 9.48
N LEU A 101 -12.09 -7.34 8.91
CA LEU A 101 -10.66 -7.64 9.08
C LEU A 101 -10.08 -7.12 10.41
N PHE A 102 -10.87 -6.46 11.26
CA PHE A 102 -10.38 -5.88 12.52
C PHE A 102 -9.86 -6.91 13.52
N ARG A 103 -10.47 -8.10 13.56
CA ARG A 103 -10.10 -9.17 14.50
C ARG A 103 -10.20 -10.52 13.82
N CYS A 104 -9.25 -11.39 14.11
CA CYS A 104 -9.31 -12.79 13.73
C CYS A 104 -9.69 -13.63 14.94
N GLU A 105 -10.82 -14.32 14.85
CA GLU A 105 -11.30 -15.25 15.89
C GLU A 105 -10.89 -16.69 15.58
N TRP A 106 -10.27 -16.93 14.42
CA TRP A 106 -9.83 -18.26 14.01
C TRP A 106 -8.54 -18.61 14.75
N LYS A 107 -8.52 -19.79 15.36
CA LYS A 107 -7.40 -20.23 16.20
C LYS A 107 -6.26 -20.78 15.34
N GLY A 108 -5.04 -20.34 15.62
CA GLY A 108 -3.82 -20.85 14.98
C GLY A 108 -3.37 -20.02 13.78
N ARG A 109 -2.06 -20.04 13.51
CA ARG A 109 -1.40 -19.19 12.52
C ARG A 109 -1.92 -19.41 11.10
N GLY A 110 -2.04 -20.66 10.66
CA GLY A 110 -2.52 -20.98 9.31
C GLY A 110 -3.95 -20.46 9.05
N HIS A 111 -4.82 -20.52 10.06
CA HIS A 111 -6.17 -19.98 9.94
C HIS A 111 -6.18 -18.44 9.95
N PHE A 112 -5.31 -17.80 10.74
CA PHE A 112 -5.13 -16.35 10.68
C PHE A 112 -4.71 -15.91 9.27
N ASP A 113 -3.69 -16.57 8.70
CA ASP A 113 -3.19 -16.25 7.37
C ASP A 113 -4.26 -16.46 6.29
N ALA A 114 -4.99 -17.57 6.37
CA ALA A 114 -6.11 -17.85 5.48
C ALA A 114 -7.20 -16.76 5.58
N LYS A 115 -7.59 -16.34 6.79
CA LYS A 115 -8.59 -15.30 6.98
C LYS A 115 -8.17 -13.98 6.32
N VAL A 116 -6.93 -13.54 6.56
CA VAL A 116 -6.40 -12.31 5.97
C VAL A 116 -6.39 -12.40 4.45
N LEU A 117 -5.87 -13.50 3.89
CA LEU A 117 -5.77 -13.68 2.44
C LEU A 117 -7.15 -13.70 1.77
N TRP A 118 -8.08 -14.50 2.28
CA TRP A 118 -9.43 -14.61 1.72
C TRP A 118 -10.19 -13.28 1.76
N ILE A 119 -10.06 -12.51 2.83
CA ILE A 119 -10.68 -11.19 2.94
C ILE A 119 -10.08 -10.21 1.92
N VAL A 120 -8.75 -10.19 1.75
CA VAL A 120 -8.10 -9.32 0.76
C VAL A 120 -8.54 -9.68 -0.67
N ILE A 121 -8.63 -10.97 -0.99
CA ILE A 121 -9.14 -11.43 -2.30
C ILE A 121 -10.59 -11.00 -2.50
N ALA A 122 -11.47 -11.26 -1.52
CA ALA A 122 -12.89 -10.89 -1.62
C ALA A 122 -13.09 -9.38 -1.79
N TYR A 123 -12.30 -8.57 -1.09
CA TYR A 123 -12.31 -7.11 -1.25
C TYR A 123 -11.90 -6.68 -2.67
N ASN A 124 -10.80 -7.24 -3.19
CA ASN A 124 -10.34 -6.91 -4.54
C ASN A 124 -11.35 -7.32 -5.60
N ILE A 125 -11.98 -8.49 -5.48
CA ILE A 125 -13.07 -8.92 -6.37
C ILE A 125 -14.22 -7.90 -6.33
N ARG A 126 -14.68 -7.48 -5.15
CA ARG A 126 -15.72 -6.46 -5.02
C ARG A 126 -15.33 -5.17 -5.76
N VAL A 127 -14.11 -4.67 -5.54
CA VAL A 127 -13.64 -3.42 -6.17
C VAL A 127 -13.63 -3.55 -7.70
N ILE A 128 -13.08 -4.65 -8.22
CA ILE A 128 -13.02 -4.92 -9.67
C ILE A 128 -14.43 -5.01 -10.24
N THR A 129 -15.33 -5.75 -9.60
CA THR A 129 -16.72 -5.89 -10.06
C THR A 129 -17.43 -4.54 -10.12
N CYS A 130 -17.30 -3.68 -9.10
CA CYS A 130 -17.90 -2.35 -9.11
C CYS A 130 -17.38 -1.50 -10.29
N LEU A 131 -16.06 -1.51 -10.53
CA LEU A 131 -15.44 -0.78 -11.65
C LEU A 131 -15.87 -1.34 -13.01
N MET A 132 -16.04 -2.66 -13.12
CA MET A 132 -16.49 -3.31 -14.35
C MET A 132 -17.96 -3.00 -14.64
N VAL A 133 -18.83 -3.07 -13.63
CA VAL A 133 -20.26 -2.74 -13.78
C VAL A 133 -20.41 -1.29 -14.22
N GLU A 134 -19.71 -0.35 -13.59
CA GLU A 134 -19.73 1.07 -13.98
C GLU A 134 -19.35 1.24 -15.46
N LYS A 135 -18.23 0.63 -15.89
CA LYS A 135 -17.81 0.67 -17.31
C LYS A 135 -18.83 0.07 -18.26
N LEU A 136 -19.46 -1.06 -17.90
CA LEU A 136 -20.46 -1.73 -18.73
C LEU A 136 -21.76 -0.91 -18.81
N THR A 137 -22.17 -0.24 -17.73
CA THR A 137 -23.38 0.60 -17.72
C THR A 137 -23.20 1.94 -18.45
N LEU A 138 -21.96 2.39 -18.62
CA LEU A 138 -21.62 3.62 -19.35
C LEU A 138 -21.37 3.41 -20.85
N GLN A 139 -21.34 2.16 -21.33
CA GLN A 139 -21.30 1.87 -22.75
C GLN A 139 -22.70 2.15 -23.34
N PRO A 140 -22.83 2.94 -24.43
CA PRO A 140 -24.13 3.11 -25.07
C PRO A 140 -24.65 1.74 -25.51
N GLN A 141 -25.85 1.39 -25.06
CA GLN A 141 -26.60 0.26 -25.58
C GLN A 141 -26.89 0.60 -27.05
N GLY A 142 -26.31 -0.17 -27.96
CA GLY A 142 -26.53 0.00 -29.41
C GLY A 142 -28.00 -0.18 -29.79
#